data_AF-A0A4U5MHH0-F1
#
_entry.id   AF-A0A4U5MHH0-F1
#
_cell.length_a   1.000
_cell.length_b   1.000
_cell.length_c   1.000
_cell.angle_alpha   90.00
_cell.angle_beta   90.00
_cell.angle_gamma   90.00
#
_symmetry.space_group_name_H-M   'P 1'
#
loop_
_entity.id
_entity.type
_entity.pdbx_description
1 polymer ?
#
loop_
_entity_poly.entity_id
_entity_poly.type
_entity_poly.pdbx_seq_one_letter_code
_entity_poly.pdbx_strand_id
1 'polypeptide(L)'
;MEVNTTEEEEEQSLQCWPPAVGLLPCLVFFHGSSEKGQTFYDISECRCHVKNIPGLQGKQIGTCSYGWLVIAGDSISDDCFLLNPISTKKIQLPSLAPDFTWTDCVLSSPPHRPECVVMFLNFGFGILNVKSCKPGDVEWAGQDLELHDEWFDDSDWGLSVGVHKGDIYILTCYEHLYFVEFNKSCGITLVDLKVDDSTSPITRSFHSDFPTYLVETCGELLRVHCYILHGQLMDISVLACSTEEPRIQGNRIYLTLPEDRSLYVYDLDLCCLEVCLPCPNVKADWIENDWILPLLEDK
;
A
#
# COMPACT_ATOMS: atom_id res chain seq x y z
N MET A 1 -35.41 -12.92 -27.53
CA MET A 1 -33.99 -13.12 -27.88
C MET A 1 -33.24 -12.13 -27.03
N GLU A 2 -33.01 -12.52 -25.79
CA GLU A 2 -32.17 -11.80 -24.84
C GLU A 2 -31.30 -12.87 -24.18
N VAL A 3 -30.16 -12.44 -23.66
CA VAL A 3 -29.09 -13.24 -23.04
C VAL A 3 -28.04 -13.75 -24.04
N ASN A 4 -26.92 -13.01 -24.07
CA ASN A 4 -25.54 -13.50 -24.29
C ASN A 4 -24.46 -12.41 -24.07
N THR A 5 -24.84 -11.18 -23.68
CA THR A 5 -23.89 -10.07 -23.52
C THR A 5 -23.03 -10.14 -22.26
N THR A 6 -23.48 -10.80 -21.18
CA THR A 6 -22.74 -10.81 -19.90
C THR A 6 -21.55 -11.78 -19.87
N GLU A 7 -21.65 -12.94 -20.53
CA GLU A 7 -20.55 -13.93 -20.56
C GLU A 7 -19.40 -13.48 -21.48
N GLU A 8 -19.72 -12.82 -22.61
CA GLU A 8 -18.70 -12.28 -23.52
C GLU A 8 -17.93 -11.08 -22.92
N GLU A 9 -18.57 -10.25 -22.09
CA GLU A 9 -17.90 -9.16 -21.36
C GLU A 9 -17.00 -9.68 -20.22
N GLU A 10 -17.40 -10.73 -19.51
CA GLU A 10 -16.57 -11.41 -18.50
C GLU A 10 -15.37 -12.15 -19.13
N GLU A 11 -15.53 -12.81 -20.28
CA GLU A 11 -14.41 -13.48 -20.97
C GLU A 11 -13.42 -12.48 -21.58
N GLN A 12 -13.88 -11.33 -22.08
CA GLN A 12 -13.01 -10.26 -22.58
C GLN A 12 -12.27 -9.53 -21.45
N SER A 13 -12.91 -9.36 -20.28
CA SER A 13 -12.27 -8.74 -19.12
C SER A 13 -11.14 -9.61 -18.56
N LEU A 14 -11.33 -10.94 -18.50
CA LEU A 14 -10.31 -11.91 -18.08
C LEU A 14 -9.09 -11.98 -19.04
N GLN A 15 -9.27 -11.71 -20.33
CA GLN A 15 -8.16 -11.68 -21.31
C GLN A 15 -7.15 -10.53 -21.06
N CYS A 16 -7.60 -9.45 -20.42
CA CYS A 16 -6.75 -8.30 -20.11
C CYS A 16 -5.74 -8.56 -18.97
N TRP A 17 -5.96 -9.59 -18.12
CA TRP A 17 -5.17 -9.89 -16.92
C TRP A 17 -4.34 -11.18 -17.07
N PRO A 18 -3.20 -11.35 -16.38
CA PRO A 18 -2.41 -12.59 -16.44
C PRO A 18 -3.31 -13.82 -16.34
N PRO A 19 -3.00 -14.91 -17.09
CA PRO A 19 -3.87 -16.09 -17.15
C PRO A 19 -4.31 -16.51 -15.75
N ALA A 20 -5.58 -16.93 -15.61
CA ALA A 20 -6.28 -17.24 -14.37
C ALA A 20 -5.69 -18.42 -13.58
N VAL A 21 -4.48 -18.23 -13.07
CA VAL A 21 -3.72 -19.05 -12.12
C VAL A 21 -2.97 -18.06 -11.19
N GLY A 22 -3.55 -16.97 -10.70
CA GLY A 22 -4.67 -16.91 -9.76
C GLY A 22 -4.14 -16.85 -8.31
N LEU A 23 -4.14 -15.66 -7.69
CA LEU A 23 -3.84 -15.34 -6.26
C LEU A 23 -2.43 -14.88 -5.85
N LEU A 24 -1.46 -14.72 -6.76
CA LEU A 24 -0.09 -14.38 -6.37
C LEU A 24 0.26 -12.89 -6.62
N PRO A 25 1.08 -12.26 -5.73
CA PRO A 25 1.50 -10.88 -5.91
C PRO A 25 2.20 -10.68 -7.25
N CYS A 26 1.78 -9.65 -7.98
CA CYS A 26 2.43 -9.19 -9.20
C CYS A 26 3.03 -7.80 -8.97
N LEU A 27 4.28 -7.62 -9.38
CA LEU A 27 4.90 -6.30 -9.46
C LEU A 27 4.58 -5.70 -10.83
N VAL A 28 4.05 -4.49 -10.87
CA VAL A 28 3.64 -3.82 -12.10
C VAL A 28 4.56 -2.65 -12.35
N PHE A 29 5.10 -2.57 -13.57
CA PHE A 29 5.89 -1.44 -14.04
C PHE A 29 5.06 -0.63 -15.03
N PHE A 30 4.85 0.64 -14.72
CA PHE A 30 4.29 1.62 -15.66
C PHE A 30 5.43 2.23 -16.47
N HIS A 31 5.27 2.30 -17.80
CA HIS A 31 6.31 2.79 -18.69
C HIS A 31 5.77 3.40 -19.99
N GLY A 32 6.67 4.06 -20.71
CA GLY A 32 6.36 4.78 -21.95
C GLY A 32 5.87 6.21 -21.68
N SER A 33 5.81 7.04 -22.73
CA SER A 33 5.30 8.41 -22.60
C SER A 33 3.87 8.37 -22.09
N SER A 34 3.58 9.03 -20.97
CA SER A 34 2.28 9.04 -20.26
C SER A 34 1.85 7.75 -19.54
N GLU A 35 2.78 6.86 -19.15
CA GLU A 35 2.50 5.68 -18.29
C GLU A 35 1.39 4.75 -18.83
N LYS A 36 1.27 4.69 -20.16
CA LYS A 36 0.26 3.85 -20.83
C LYS A 36 0.69 2.40 -20.99
N GLY A 37 1.99 2.14 -20.96
CA GLY A 37 2.54 0.78 -21.02
C GLY A 37 2.55 0.18 -19.62
N GLN A 38 2.12 -1.08 -19.51
CA GLN A 38 2.15 -1.81 -18.24
C GLN A 38 2.85 -3.15 -18.45
N THR A 39 3.82 -3.47 -17.60
CA THR A 39 4.49 -4.77 -17.58
C THR A 39 4.29 -5.39 -16.21
N PHE A 40 3.67 -6.56 -16.18
CA PHE A 40 3.42 -7.33 -14.98
C PHE A 40 4.52 -8.37 -14.81
N TYR A 41 5.21 -8.34 -13.68
CA TYR A 41 6.17 -9.35 -13.28
C TYR A 41 5.49 -10.32 -12.31
N ASP A 42 5.31 -11.55 -12.77
CA ASP A 42 4.86 -12.67 -11.95
C ASP A 42 6.05 -13.23 -11.19
N ILE A 43 5.99 -13.14 -9.86
CA ILE A 43 7.07 -13.58 -8.97
C ILE A 43 7.16 -15.09 -8.88
N SER A 44 6.04 -15.79 -9.04
CA SER A 44 5.99 -17.25 -8.93
C SER A 44 6.60 -17.93 -10.15
N GLU A 45 6.38 -17.37 -11.34
CA GLU A 45 6.94 -17.88 -12.58
C GLU A 45 8.27 -17.21 -12.95
N CYS A 46 8.64 -16.12 -12.27
CA CYS A 46 9.75 -15.22 -12.64
C CYS A 46 9.62 -14.74 -14.10
N ARG A 47 8.42 -14.32 -14.52
CA ARG A 47 8.10 -13.96 -15.91
C ARG A 47 7.43 -12.61 -16.03
N CYS A 48 7.75 -11.92 -17.13
CA CYS A 48 7.14 -10.64 -17.47
C CYS A 48 6.02 -10.83 -18.51
N HIS A 49 4.89 -10.17 -18.27
CA HIS A 49 3.74 -10.12 -19.15
C HIS A 49 3.43 -8.67 -19.49
N VAL A 50 3.58 -8.29 -20.76
CA VAL A 50 3.14 -6.98 -21.22
C VAL A 50 1.63 -7.03 -21.37
N LYS A 51 0.94 -6.20 -20.60
CA LYS A 51 -0.52 -6.09 -20.59
C LYS A 51 -0.92 -4.63 -20.62
N ASN A 52 -2.20 -4.40 -20.86
CA ASN A 52 -2.74 -3.06 -20.84
C ASN A 52 -4.12 -3.13 -20.24
N ILE A 53 -4.25 -2.65 -19.01
CA ILE A 53 -5.52 -2.48 -18.33
C ILE A 53 -5.93 -1.02 -18.49
N PRO A 54 -7.02 -0.74 -19.24
CA PRO A 54 -7.47 0.62 -19.49
C PRO A 54 -7.73 1.41 -18.22
N GLY A 55 -8.20 0.75 -17.15
CA GLY A 55 -8.49 1.38 -15.86
C GLY A 55 -7.27 1.88 -15.08
N LEU A 56 -6.06 1.50 -15.48
CA LEU A 56 -4.80 1.87 -14.82
C LEU A 56 -3.91 2.79 -15.67
N GLN A 57 -4.31 3.15 -16.89
CA GLN A 57 -3.47 3.98 -17.76
C GLN A 57 -3.40 5.43 -17.26
N GLY A 58 -2.20 5.90 -16.93
CA GLY A 58 -1.97 7.26 -16.41
C GLY A 58 -2.75 7.53 -15.13
N LYS A 59 -2.91 6.50 -14.30
CA LYS A 59 -3.58 6.56 -13.01
C LYS A 59 -2.64 6.02 -11.95
N GLN A 60 -2.60 6.72 -10.82
CA GLN A 60 -1.82 6.32 -9.66
C GLN A 60 -2.63 5.35 -8.80
N ILE A 61 -1.95 4.32 -8.28
CA ILE A 61 -2.51 3.35 -7.34
C ILE A 61 -2.17 3.84 -5.94
N GLY A 62 -3.19 4.10 -5.11
CA GLY A 62 -3.00 4.47 -3.72
C GLY A 62 -2.65 3.28 -2.84
N THR A 63 -3.37 2.18 -3.01
CA THR A 63 -3.09 0.92 -2.30
C THR A 63 -3.75 -0.24 -3.02
N CYS A 64 -3.22 -1.45 -2.78
CA CYS A 64 -3.84 -2.70 -3.17
C CYS A 64 -4.12 -3.53 -1.92
N SER A 65 -5.39 -3.75 -1.61
CA SER A 65 -5.82 -4.49 -0.43
C SER A 65 -7.11 -5.25 -0.71
N TYR A 66 -7.24 -6.44 -0.15
CA TYR A 66 -8.43 -7.29 -0.30
C TYR A 66 -8.82 -7.58 -1.77
N GLY A 67 -7.86 -7.59 -2.69
CA GLY A 67 -8.12 -7.76 -4.12
C GLY A 67 -8.68 -6.52 -4.82
N TRP A 68 -8.69 -5.36 -4.16
CA TRP A 68 -9.15 -4.10 -4.72
C TRP A 68 -8.00 -3.09 -4.78
N LEU A 69 -8.00 -2.28 -5.83
CA LEU A 69 -7.09 -1.15 -6.02
C LEU A 69 -7.84 0.13 -5.68
N VAL A 70 -7.25 0.98 -4.84
CA VAL A 70 -7.70 2.36 -4.69
C VAL A 70 -7.00 3.18 -5.76
N ILE A 71 -7.76 3.77 -6.68
CA ILE A 71 -7.24 4.61 -7.75
C ILE A 71 -7.56 6.06 -7.41
N ALA A 72 -6.53 6.91 -7.34
CA ALA A 72 -6.63 8.34 -7.15
C ALA A 72 -5.42 9.00 -7.80
N GLY A 73 -5.63 9.92 -8.73
CA GLY A 73 -4.54 10.63 -9.39
C GLY A 73 -4.30 12.02 -8.79
N ASP A 74 -3.11 12.55 -9.03
CA ASP A 74 -2.66 13.87 -8.59
C ASP A 74 -3.24 15.04 -9.40
N SER A 75 -4.01 14.79 -10.46
CA SER A 75 -4.54 15.85 -11.33
C SER A 75 -5.97 16.24 -10.98
N ILE A 76 -6.26 17.53 -11.17
CA ILE A 76 -7.51 18.28 -10.87
C ILE A 76 -8.78 17.64 -11.48
N SER A 77 -8.63 16.68 -12.40
CA SER A 77 -9.72 15.99 -13.10
C SER A 77 -9.84 14.50 -12.79
N ASP A 78 -9.05 13.95 -11.87
CA ASP A 78 -8.96 12.51 -11.73
C ASP A 78 -10.10 11.90 -10.89
N ASP A 79 -10.81 10.98 -11.54
CA ASP A 79 -11.78 10.10 -10.90
C ASP A 79 -11.09 9.30 -9.79
N CYS A 80 -11.62 9.40 -8.57
CA CYS A 80 -11.25 8.52 -7.46
C CYS A 80 -12.21 7.33 -7.42
N PHE A 81 -11.70 6.10 -7.47
CA PHE A 81 -12.55 4.91 -7.48
C PHE A 81 -11.80 3.68 -6.98
N LEU A 82 -12.57 2.69 -6.53
CA LEU A 82 -12.06 1.35 -6.28
C LEU A 82 -12.19 0.52 -7.55
N LEU A 83 -11.15 -0.22 -7.91
CA LEU A 83 -11.14 -1.14 -9.04
C LEU A 83 -10.80 -2.54 -8.56
N ASN A 84 -11.70 -3.50 -8.78
CA ASN A 84 -11.33 -4.90 -8.73
C ASN A 84 -10.64 -5.25 -10.06
N PRO A 85 -9.35 -5.64 -10.05
CA PRO A 85 -8.64 -5.95 -11.27
C PRO A 85 -9.26 -7.16 -11.97
N ILE A 86 -9.58 -8.23 -11.25
CA ILE A 86 -10.06 -9.49 -11.84
C ILE A 86 -11.47 -9.32 -12.43
N SER A 87 -12.42 -8.81 -11.64
CA SER A 87 -13.81 -8.67 -12.09
C SER A 87 -14.05 -7.40 -12.90
N THR A 88 -13.07 -6.50 -12.96
CA THR A 88 -13.17 -5.15 -13.56
C THR A 88 -14.27 -4.27 -12.97
N LYS A 89 -14.87 -4.70 -11.85
CA LYS A 89 -15.90 -3.95 -11.13
C LYS A 89 -15.30 -2.66 -10.59
N LYS A 90 -16.04 -1.56 -10.76
CA LYS A 90 -15.68 -0.24 -10.26
C LYS A 90 -16.67 0.22 -9.20
N ILE A 91 -16.16 0.83 -8.14
CA ILE A 91 -16.96 1.55 -7.16
C ILE A 91 -16.47 2.99 -7.16
N GLN A 92 -17.32 3.90 -7.62
CA GLN A 92 -16.98 5.32 -7.64
C GLN A 92 -16.87 5.85 -6.20
N LEU A 93 -15.80 6.57 -5.92
CA LEU A 93 -15.61 7.32 -4.68
C LEU A 93 -15.86 8.82 -4.96
N PRO A 94 -16.08 9.64 -3.91
CA PRO A 94 -16.15 11.08 -4.10
C PRO A 94 -14.83 11.61 -4.71
N SER A 95 -14.89 12.67 -5.52
CA SER A 95 -13.68 13.30 -6.04
C SER A 95 -12.89 13.95 -4.92
N LEU A 96 -11.56 13.79 -4.94
CA LEU A 96 -10.68 14.53 -4.05
C LEU A 96 -10.63 16.00 -4.48
N ALA A 97 -10.38 16.88 -3.51
CA ALA A 97 -10.22 18.30 -3.81
C ALA A 97 -8.94 18.51 -4.65
N PRO A 98 -8.94 19.41 -5.65
CA PRO A 98 -7.80 19.65 -6.53
C PRO A 98 -6.46 20.01 -5.85
N ASP A 99 -6.54 20.53 -4.64
CA ASP A 99 -5.41 20.98 -3.82
C ASP A 99 -4.99 19.95 -2.76
N PHE A 100 -5.72 18.84 -2.65
CA PHE A 100 -5.41 17.79 -1.70
C PHE A 100 -4.39 16.81 -2.30
N THR A 101 -3.20 16.80 -1.72
CA THR A 101 -2.17 15.78 -1.95
C THR A 101 -2.23 14.74 -0.83
N TRP A 102 -1.75 13.54 -1.09
CA TRP A 102 -1.69 12.45 -0.14
C TRP A 102 -0.38 11.69 -0.27
N THR A 103 0.06 11.10 0.84
CA THR A 103 1.30 10.32 0.96
C THR A 103 1.04 8.85 1.21
N ASP A 104 -0.11 8.52 1.81
CA ASP A 104 -0.52 7.14 2.09
C ASP A 104 -2.03 6.97 1.87
N CYS A 105 -2.44 5.75 1.57
CA CYS A 105 -3.81 5.37 1.30
C CYS A 105 -4.10 4.00 1.90
N VAL A 106 -5.23 3.88 2.60
CA VAL A 106 -5.67 2.60 3.17
C VAL A 106 -7.08 2.26 2.78
N LEU A 107 -7.28 0.97 2.55
CA LEU A 107 -8.57 0.32 2.49
C LEU A 107 -8.64 -0.59 3.71
N SER A 108 -9.50 -0.26 4.69
CA SER A 108 -9.53 -0.96 5.98
C SER A 108 -10.07 -2.39 5.89
N SER A 109 -11.01 -2.66 4.99
CA SER A 109 -11.61 -3.99 4.80
C SER A 109 -12.14 -4.15 3.38
N PRO A 110 -12.62 -5.33 2.95
CA PRO A 110 -13.20 -5.48 1.62
C PRO A 110 -14.36 -4.48 1.38
N PRO A 111 -14.46 -3.85 0.21
CA PRO A 111 -15.33 -2.68 0.01
C PRO A 111 -16.82 -2.98 -0.07
N HIS A 112 -17.19 -4.27 -0.09
CA HIS A 112 -18.58 -4.69 0.05
C HIS A 112 -19.04 -4.71 1.51
N ARG A 113 -18.14 -4.57 2.48
CA ARG A 113 -18.49 -4.52 3.90
C ARG A 113 -18.94 -3.12 4.32
N PRO A 114 -20.01 -2.98 5.10
CA PRO A 114 -20.58 -1.67 5.49
C PRO A 114 -19.68 -0.86 6.43
N GLU A 115 -18.75 -1.50 7.12
CA GLU A 115 -17.73 -0.88 7.95
C GLU A 115 -16.47 -0.46 7.17
N CYS A 116 -16.37 -0.79 5.88
CA CYS A 116 -15.22 -0.45 5.07
C CYS A 116 -15.06 1.07 4.96
N VAL A 117 -13.86 1.52 5.31
CA VAL A 117 -13.38 2.89 5.16
C VAL A 117 -12.23 2.90 4.16
N VAL A 118 -12.31 3.82 3.20
CA VAL A 118 -11.18 4.29 2.38
C VAL A 118 -10.65 5.55 3.03
N MET A 119 -9.34 5.63 3.24
CA MET A 119 -8.71 6.77 3.89
C MET A 119 -7.44 7.18 3.16
N PHE A 120 -7.32 8.47 2.87
CA PHE A 120 -6.11 9.11 2.40
C PHE A 120 -5.48 9.92 3.53
N LEU A 121 -4.17 9.81 3.65
CA LEU A 121 -3.38 10.45 4.68
C LEU A 121 -2.32 11.34 4.01
N ASN A 122 -2.16 12.54 4.53
CA ASN A 122 -1.09 13.45 4.14
C ASN A 122 -0.34 13.89 5.39
N PHE A 123 0.92 13.47 5.49
CA PHE A 123 1.78 13.82 6.61
C PHE A 123 2.47 15.16 6.34
N GLY A 124 1.98 16.22 6.99
CA GLY A 124 2.68 17.49 7.11
C GLY A 124 3.57 17.53 8.36
N PHE A 125 4.28 18.65 8.55
CA PHE A 125 5.06 18.89 9.76
C PHE A 125 4.15 18.97 10.99
N GLY A 126 4.09 17.90 11.79
CA GLY A 126 3.32 17.83 13.03
C GLY A 126 1.81 17.72 12.87
N ILE A 127 1.32 17.71 11.63
CA ILE A 127 -0.11 17.65 11.32
C ILE A 127 -0.33 16.55 10.30
N LEU A 128 -1.24 15.65 10.63
CA LEU A 128 -1.78 14.65 9.72
C LEU A 128 -3.13 15.14 9.20
N ASN A 129 -3.22 15.45 7.90
CA ASN A 129 -4.50 15.65 7.24
C ASN A 129 -5.06 14.30 6.78
N VAL A 130 -6.30 14.02 7.18
CA VAL A 130 -7.00 12.79 6.83
C VAL A 130 -8.25 13.11 6.02
N LYS A 131 -8.43 12.38 4.92
CA LYS A 131 -9.70 12.29 4.18
C LYS A 131 -10.19 10.87 4.25
N SER A 132 -11.41 10.65 4.74
CA SER A 132 -12.01 9.32 4.80
C SER A 132 -13.42 9.30 4.24
N CYS A 133 -13.81 8.17 3.64
CA CYS A 133 -15.17 7.92 3.23
C CYS A 133 -15.45 6.41 3.27
N LYS A 134 -16.72 6.05 3.19
CA LYS A 134 -17.15 4.68 2.94
C LYS A 134 -17.49 4.50 1.46
N PRO A 135 -17.34 3.28 0.91
CA PRO A 135 -17.84 2.97 -0.41
C PRO A 135 -19.33 3.33 -0.54
N GLY A 136 -19.65 4.22 -1.49
CA GLY A 136 -21.00 4.72 -1.72
C GLY A 136 -21.33 6.08 -1.08
N ASP A 137 -20.43 6.63 -0.26
CA ASP A 137 -20.55 8.02 0.21
C ASP A 137 -20.41 9.00 -0.96
N VAL A 138 -20.94 10.22 -0.78
CA VAL A 138 -20.94 11.29 -1.79
C VAL A 138 -19.92 12.38 -1.52
N GLU A 139 -19.34 12.41 -0.32
CA GLU A 139 -18.35 13.41 0.10
C GLU A 139 -17.28 12.78 1.02
N TRP A 140 -16.11 13.42 1.08
CA TRP A 140 -15.03 13.04 1.98
C TRP A 140 -15.19 13.72 3.34
N ALA A 141 -15.17 12.95 4.42
CA ALA A 141 -14.98 13.48 5.76
C ALA A 141 -13.50 13.86 5.94
N GLY A 142 -13.23 15.12 6.24
CA GLY A 142 -11.87 15.63 6.45
C GLY A 142 -11.61 15.98 7.90
N GLN A 143 -10.41 15.68 8.37
CA GLN A 143 -9.95 16.05 9.70
C GLN A 143 -8.44 16.30 9.72
N ASP A 144 -8.02 17.36 10.43
CA ASP A 144 -6.62 17.58 10.78
C ASP A 144 -6.37 17.01 12.18
N LEU A 145 -5.29 16.26 12.32
CA LEU A 145 -4.87 15.61 13.55
C LEU A 145 -3.47 16.09 13.90
N GLU A 146 -3.29 16.61 15.10
CA GLU A 146 -1.96 16.96 15.62
C GLU A 146 -1.23 15.67 16.00
N LEU A 147 0.01 15.55 15.51
CA LEU A 147 0.95 14.52 15.96
C LEU A 147 1.73 15.04 17.17
N HIS A 148 2.36 14.14 17.92
CA HIS A 148 3.11 14.52 19.11
C HIS A 148 4.30 15.44 18.75
N ASP A 149 4.40 16.58 19.42
CA ASP A 149 5.56 17.47 19.32
C ASP A 149 6.72 16.88 20.14
N GLU A 150 7.81 16.53 19.46
CA GLU A 150 9.05 16.14 20.15
C GLU A 150 9.89 17.37 20.52
N TRP A 151 10.86 17.16 21.42
CA TRP A 151 11.70 18.23 21.93
C TRP A 151 12.60 18.77 20.81
N PHE A 152 12.72 20.10 20.70
CA PHE A 152 13.59 20.87 19.78
C PHE A 152 13.05 21.22 18.38
N ASP A 153 11.84 21.76 18.27
CA ASP A 153 11.31 22.40 17.03
C ASP A 153 11.19 21.46 15.81
N ASP A 154 11.40 20.15 16.02
CA ASP A 154 11.18 19.11 15.04
C ASP A 154 9.83 18.45 15.30
N SER A 155 8.94 18.52 14.31
CA SER A 155 7.64 17.88 14.38
C SER A 155 7.69 16.45 13.86
N ASP A 156 6.99 15.55 14.54
CA ASP A 156 6.80 14.18 14.07
C ASP A 156 6.03 14.16 12.75
N TRP A 157 6.34 13.20 11.89
CA TRP A 157 5.62 12.96 10.64
C TRP A 157 5.51 11.45 10.41
N GLY A 158 4.45 11.04 9.71
CA GLY A 158 4.18 9.62 9.49
C GLY A 158 5.13 8.99 8.48
N LEU A 159 5.62 7.80 8.83
CA LEU A 159 6.47 6.99 7.97
C LEU A 159 5.70 5.94 7.20
N SER A 160 4.72 5.30 7.83
CA SER A 160 4.00 4.19 7.22
C SER A 160 2.65 3.95 7.90
N VAL A 161 1.66 3.57 7.10
CA VAL A 161 0.36 3.13 7.58
C VAL A 161 0.19 1.63 7.30
N GLY A 162 -0.28 0.89 8.31
CA GLY A 162 -0.57 -0.53 8.21
C GLY A 162 -2.01 -0.84 8.61
N VAL A 163 -2.59 -1.88 8.01
CA VAL A 163 -3.92 -2.38 8.39
C VAL A 163 -3.76 -3.79 8.95
N HIS A 164 -4.24 -4.03 10.17
CA HIS A 164 -4.21 -5.34 10.80
C HIS A 164 -5.61 -5.70 11.31
N LYS A 165 -6.19 -6.79 10.79
CA LYS A 165 -7.56 -7.25 11.14
C LYS A 165 -8.66 -6.18 11.00
N GLY A 166 -8.46 -5.21 10.11
CA GLY A 166 -9.38 -4.09 9.89
C GLY A 166 -9.08 -2.83 10.69
N ASP A 167 -8.19 -2.94 11.67
CA ASP A 167 -7.70 -1.82 12.46
C ASP A 167 -6.55 -1.13 11.72
N ILE A 168 -6.51 0.20 11.77
CA ILE A 168 -5.51 1.03 11.08
C ILE A 168 -4.49 1.50 12.11
N TYR A 169 -3.21 1.38 11.75
CA TYR A 169 -2.07 1.76 12.56
C TYR A 169 -1.18 2.72 11.79
N ILE A 170 -0.67 3.75 12.45
CA ILE A 170 0.23 4.75 11.88
C ILE A 170 1.53 4.72 12.66
N LEU A 171 2.63 4.48 11.96
CA LEU A 171 3.98 4.58 12.50
C LEU A 171 4.59 5.92 12.09
N THR A 172 5.24 6.59 13.02
CA THR A 172 5.87 7.89 12.79
C THR A 172 7.40 7.86 12.90
N CYS A 173 8.06 8.96 12.53
CA CYS A 173 9.52 9.03 12.48
C CYS A 173 10.19 8.98 13.86
N TYR A 174 9.43 9.30 14.92
CA TYR A 174 9.84 9.13 16.31
C TYR A 174 9.36 7.81 16.92
N GLU A 175 9.02 6.83 16.09
CA GLU A 175 8.66 5.47 16.51
C GLU A 175 7.38 5.39 17.36
N HIS A 176 6.53 6.42 17.32
CA HIS A 176 5.20 6.35 17.90
C HIS A 176 4.31 5.49 17.01
N LEU A 177 3.59 4.54 17.63
CA LEU A 177 2.61 3.69 16.96
C LEU A 177 1.21 4.11 17.40
N TYR A 178 0.50 4.80 16.51
CA TYR A 178 -0.87 5.23 16.75
C TYR A 178 -1.85 4.20 16.23
N PHE A 179 -2.85 3.87 17.06
CA PHE A 179 -4.08 3.21 16.63
C PHE A 179 -5.12 4.27 16.24
N VAL A 180 -5.77 4.07 15.09
CA VAL A 180 -6.80 4.97 14.58
C VAL A 180 -8.16 4.52 15.08
N GLU A 181 -8.75 5.27 16.01
CA GLU A 181 -10.08 5.01 16.55
C GLU A 181 -11.15 5.84 15.82
N PHE A 182 -12.23 5.18 15.40
CA PHE A 182 -13.38 5.83 14.78
C PHE A 182 -14.46 6.14 15.82
N ASN A 183 -14.81 7.42 15.92
CA ASN A 183 -15.89 7.91 16.76
C ASN A 183 -17.26 7.67 16.12
N LYS A 184 -18.32 7.68 16.95
CA LYS A 184 -19.71 7.48 16.51
C LYS A 184 -20.20 8.50 15.46
N SER A 185 -19.55 9.65 15.36
CA SER A 185 -19.84 10.73 14.41
C SER A 185 -18.93 10.71 13.18
N CYS A 186 -18.27 9.59 12.88
CA CYS A 186 -17.25 9.44 11.83
C CYS A 186 -15.99 10.31 12.04
N GLY A 187 -15.81 10.89 13.22
CA GLY A 187 -14.56 11.55 13.60
C GLY A 187 -13.47 10.53 13.90
N ILE A 188 -12.21 10.93 13.76
CA ILE A 188 -11.04 10.09 13.98
C ILE A 188 -10.30 10.60 15.22
N THR A 189 -9.79 9.68 16.03
CA THR A 189 -8.88 9.97 17.14
C THR A 189 -7.67 9.04 17.07
N LEU A 190 -6.49 9.59 17.32
CA LEU A 190 -5.26 8.82 17.38
C LEU A 190 -4.99 8.41 18.83
N VAL A 191 -4.76 7.11 19.04
CA VAL A 191 -4.40 6.54 20.34
C VAL A 191 -2.97 6.05 20.26
N ASP A 192 -2.04 6.75 20.90
CA ASP A 192 -0.64 6.31 21.01
C ASP A 192 -0.56 5.03 21.87
N LEU A 193 -0.03 3.96 21.28
CA LEU A 193 0.09 2.66 21.93
C LEU A 193 1.34 2.50 22.80
N LYS A 194 2.26 3.47 22.81
CA LYS A 194 3.49 3.48 23.63
C LYS A 194 4.21 2.12 23.63
N VAL A 195 4.80 1.77 22.49
CA VAL A 195 5.56 0.53 22.36
C VAL A 195 6.81 0.62 23.25
N ASP A 196 7.00 -0.35 24.15
CA ASP A 196 8.13 -0.37 25.07
C ASP A 196 9.43 -0.71 24.31
N ASP A 197 10.20 0.33 24.02
CA ASP A 197 11.43 0.30 23.23
C ASP A 197 12.61 -0.41 23.94
N SER A 198 12.39 -0.93 25.16
CA SER A 198 13.44 -1.56 25.98
C SER A 198 13.97 -2.89 25.45
N THR A 199 13.32 -3.48 24.44
CA THR A 199 13.74 -4.76 23.84
C THR A 199 14.63 -4.62 22.60
N SER A 200 14.80 -3.41 22.05
CA SER A 200 15.69 -3.16 20.91
C SER A 200 17.09 -2.77 21.41
N PRO A 201 18.14 -3.60 21.19
CA PRO A 201 19.48 -3.28 21.66
C PRO A 201 20.17 -2.15 20.85
N ILE A 202 19.54 -1.59 19.81
CA ILE A 202 20.22 -0.76 18.79
C ILE A 202 19.56 0.60 18.50
N THR A 203 18.32 0.87 18.91
CA THR A 203 17.59 2.09 18.50
C THR A 203 17.53 3.19 19.57
N ARG A 204 18.65 3.49 20.23
CA ARG A 204 18.78 4.82 20.87
C ARG A 204 19.51 5.74 19.89
N SER A 205 18.77 6.70 19.35
CA SER A 205 19.24 7.91 18.65
C SER A 205 19.65 7.83 17.17
N PHE A 206 19.04 6.95 16.36
CA PHE A 206 19.02 7.22 14.93
C PHE A 206 17.59 7.62 14.57
N HIS A 207 17.38 8.92 14.41
CA HIS A 207 16.29 9.43 13.57
C HIS A 207 16.22 8.54 12.35
N SER A 208 15.08 7.90 12.10
CA SER A 208 14.95 6.93 11.02
C SER A 208 14.95 7.67 9.68
N ASP A 209 16.11 8.13 9.22
CA ASP A 209 16.37 8.55 7.84
C ASP A 209 16.19 7.37 6.86
N PHE A 210 15.98 6.17 7.40
CA PHE A 210 15.79 4.93 6.67
C PHE A 210 14.30 4.63 6.47
N PRO A 211 13.89 4.15 5.28
CA PRO A 211 12.52 3.72 5.06
C PRO A 211 12.11 2.63 6.05
N THR A 212 10.96 2.83 6.69
CA THR A 212 10.37 1.87 7.63
C THR A 212 8.92 1.63 7.24
N TYR A 213 8.51 0.37 7.21
CA TYR A 213 7.19 -0.05 6.74
C TYR A 213 6.46 -0.87 7.81
N LEU A 214 5.16 -0.64 7.96
CA LEU A 214 4.24 -1.52 8.66
C LEU A 214 3.65 -2.53 7.67
N VAL A 215 3.85 -3.82 7.91
CA VAL A 215 3.42 -4.89 7.02
C VAL A 215 2.63 -5.92 7.83
N GLU A 216 1.41 -6.23 7.39
CA GLU A 216 0.65 -7.35 7.94
C GLU A 216 1.02 -8.64 7.21
N THR A 217 1.34 -9.69 7.96
CA THR A 217 1.59 -11.02 7.41
C THR A 217 1.19 -12.09 8.40
N CYS A 218 0.51 -13.13 7.93
CA CYS A 218 0.12 -14.29 8.74
C CYS A 218 -0.64 -13.96 10.03
N GLY A 219 -1.36 -12.85 10.10
CA GLY A 219 -2.08 -12.43 11.31
C GLY A 219 -1.20 -11.72 12.35
N GLU A 220 0.00 -11.30 11.97
CA GLU A 220 0.90 -10.45 12.76
C GLU A 220 1.14 -9.12 12.03
N LEU A 221 1.30 -8.03 12.79
CA LEU A 221 1.74 -6.74 12.27
C LEU A 221 3.24 -6.61 12.55
N LEU A 222 4.02 -6.43 11.47
CA LEU A 222 5.46 -6.33 11.50
C LEU A 222 5.91 -4.91 11.17
N ARG A 223 6.99 -4.48 11.83
CA ARG A 223 7.77 -3.30 11.50
C ARG A 223 9.02 -3.73 10.76
N VAL A 224 9.22 -3.23 9.55
CA VAL A 224 10.32 -3.59 8.65
C VAL A 224 11.18 -2.35 8.43
N HIS A 225 12.41 -2.34 8.94
CA HIS A 225 13.36 -1.25 8.72
C HIS A 225 14.38 -1.61 7.63
N CYS A 226 14.53 -0.73 6.66
CA CYS A 226 15.43 -0.93 5.52
C CYS A 226 16.71 -0.08 5.67
N TYR A 227 17.86 -0.71 5.94
CA TYR A 227 19.12 0.01 6.06
C TYR A 227 19.73 0.28 4.68
N ILE A 228 19.72 1.55 4.25
CA ILE A 228 20.18 1.95 2.92
C ILE A 228 21.46 2.77 3.03
N LEU A 229 22.52 2.37 2.32
CA LEU A 229 23.77 3.14 2.25
C LEU A 229 24.07 3.50 0.79
N HIS A 230 24.27 4.79 0.52
CA HIS A 230 24.55 5.30 -0.84
C HIS A 230 23.53 4.84 -1.91
N GLY A 231 22.25 4.75 -1.54
CA GLY A 231 21.17 4.32 -2.44
C GLY A 231 21.07 2.81 -2.65
N GLN A 232 21.80 2.00 -1.87
CA GLN A 232 21.73 0.54 -1.92
C GLN A 232 21.21 -0.02 -0.60
N LEU A 233 20.26 -0.95 -0.67
CA LEU A 233 19.81 -1.70 0.50
C LEU A 233 20.90 -2.64 0.99
N MET A 234 21.36 -2.41 2.22
CA MET A 234 22.44 -3.17 2.85
C MET A 234 21.90 -4.32 3.71
N ASP A 235 20.82 -4.05 4.45
CA ASP A 235 20.23 -5.00 5.39
C ASP A 235 18.78 -4.63 5.71
N ILE A 236 18.04 -5.56 6.31
CA ILE A 236 16.67 -5.37 6.77
C ILE A 236 16.54 -5.93 8.19
N SER A 237 15.97 -5.15 9.10
CA SER A 237 15.51 -5.66 10.38
C SER A 237 13.99 -5.74 10.42
N VAL A 238 13.47 -6.81 11.03
CA VAL A 238 12.04 -7.07 11.15
C VAL A 238 11.71 -7.28 12.62
N LEU A 239 10.74 -6.52 13.13
CA LEU A 239 10.25 -6.62 14.50
C LEU A 239 8.74 -6.84 14.49
N ALA A 240 8.23 -7.74 15.33
CA ALA A 240 6.80 -7.83 15.56
C ALA A 240 6.33 -6.68 16.46
N CYS A 241 5.19 -6.07 16.14
CA CYS A 241 4.60 -5.03 16.99
C CYS A 241 3.90 -5.58 18.25
N SER A 242 3.79 -6.92 18.39
CA SER A 242 3.20 -7.62 19.53
C SER A 242 4.26 -8.41 20.32
N THR A 243 4.07 -8.53 21.64
CA THR A 243 5.01 -9.15 22.59
C THR A 243 4.76 -10.64 22.83
N GLU A 244 3.73 -11.24 22.25
CA GLU A 244 3.63 -12.70 22.22
C GLU A 244 4.79 -13.25 21.39
N GLU A 245 5.43 -14.36 21.84
CA GLU A 245 6.61 -14.92 21.18
C GLU A 245 6.39 -14.94 19.66
N PRO A 246 7.22 -14.20 18.88
CA PRO A 246 6.98 -14.00 17.47
C PRO A 246 6.92 -15.36 16.81
N ARG A 247 5.74 -15.74 16.34
CA ARG A 247 5.58 -16.92 15.49
C ARG A 247 5.74 -16.46 14.07
N ILE A 248 6.88 -15.81 13.78
CA ILE A 248 7.27 -15.41 12.44
C ILE A 248 7.43 -16.72 11.67
N GLN A 249 6.34 -17.13 11.03
CA GLN A 249 6.26 -18.30 10.19
C GLN A 249 5.64 -17.79 8.89
N GLY A 250 6.46 -17.08 8.11
CA GLY A 250 6.04 -16.29 6.97
C GLY A 250 7.17 -16.18 5.94
N ASN A 251 6.84 -16.40 4.67
CA ASN A 251 7.75 -17.03 3.71
C ASN A 251 8.39 -16.05 2.71
N ARG A 252 8.91 -14.90 3.18
CA ARG A 252 9.61 -13.80 2.48
C ARG A 252 8.86 -12.47 2.44
N ILE A 253 9.61 -11.37 2.56
CA ILE A 253 9.16 -9.99 2.33
C ILE A 253 9.69 -9.55 0.96
N TYR A 254 8.82 -8.95 0.15
CA TYR A 254 9.16 -8.42 -1.16
C TYR A 254 9.07 -6.90 -1.13
N LEU A 255 10.09 -6.22 -1.65
CA LEU A 255 10.16 -4.77 -1.63
C LEU A 255 10.92 -4.22 -2.84
N THR A 256 10.60 -2.98 -3.15
CA THR A 256 11.21 -2.17 -4.21
C THR A 256 11.55 -0.82 -3.60
N LEU A 257 12.70 -0.26 -3.97
CA LEU A 257 13.07 1.08 -3.53
C LEU A 257 12.63 2.12 -4.55
N PRO A 258 12.29 3.35 -4.13
CA PRO A 258 12.01 4.45 -5.05
C PRO A 258 13.17 4.63 -6.04
N GLU A 259 12.83 4.83 -7.31
CA GLU A 259 13.79 5.01 -8.42
C GLU A 259 14.71 3.80 -8.70
N ASP A 260 14.54 2.67 -8.00
CA ASP A 260 15.22 1.41 -8.26
C ASP A 260 14.31 0.44 -9.00
N ARG A 261 14.89 -0.36 -9.90
CA ARG A 261 14.20 -1.41 -10.64
C ARG A 261 14.42 -2.79 -10.03
N SER A 262 15.20 -2.87 -8.95
CA SER A 262 15.53 -4.11 -8.28
C SER A 262 14.35 -4.57 -7.41
N LEU A 263 14.09 -5.88 -7.47
CA LEU A 263 13.23 -6.57 -6.51
C LEU A 263 14.13 -7.15 -5.42
N TYR A 264 13.90 -6.69 -4.20
CA TYR A 264 14.54 -7.19 -3.00
C TYR A 264 13.62 -8.23 -2.34
N VAL A 265 14.17 -9.38 -2.00
CA VAL A 265 13.45 -10.49 -1.39
C VAL A 265 14.16 -10.86 -0.10
N TYR A 266 13.55 -10.58 1.03
CA TYR A 266 14.09 -10.92 2.34
C TYR A 266 13.43 -12.18 2.87
N ASP A 267 14.21 -13.23 3.02
CA ASP A 267 13.74 -14.50 3.57
C ASP A 267 13.76 -14.43 5.10
N LEU A 268 12.57 -14.47 5.71
CA LEU A 268 12.39 -14.36 7.16
C LEU A 268 12.92 -15.60 7.91
N ASP A 269 12.90 -16.77 7.28
CA ASP A 269 13.38 -18.02 7.88
C ASP A 269 14.90 -18.10 7.85
N LEU A 270 15.51 -17.64 6.75
CA LEU A 270 16.97 -17.66 6.55
C LEU A 270 17.66 -16.36 7.01
N CYS A 271 16.89 -15.32 7.33
CA CYS A 271 17.37 -13.96 7.61
C CYS A 271 18.34 -13.46 6.53
N CYS A 272 18.00 -13.63 5.26
CA CYS A 272 18.88 -13.29 4.14
C CYS A 272 18.18 -12.46 3.07
N LEU A 273 18.92 -11.51 2.50
CA LEU A 273 18.47 -10.65 1.41
C LEU A 273 18.95 -11.17 0.06
N GLU A 274 18.01 -11.45 -0.83
CA GLU A 274 18.25 -11.73 -2.25
C GLU A 274 17.84 -10.51 -3.09
N VAL A 275 18.59 -10.24 -4.17
CA VAL A 275 18.32 -9.12 -5.07
C VAL A 275 18.20 -9.63 -6.51
N CYS A 276 17.09 -9.29 -7.15
CA CYS A 276 16.81 -9.65 -8.54
C CYS A 276 16.51 -8.39 -9.35
N LEU A 277 16.81 -8.39 -10.66
CA LEU A 277 16.39 -7.33 -11.58
C LEU A 277 15.20 -7.83 -12.41
N PRO A 278 13.96 -7.59 -11.98
CA PRO A 278 12.77 -7.92 -12.76
C PRO A 278 12.74 -7.11 -14.06
N CYS A 279 12.27 -7.75 -15.13
CA CYS A 279 12.01 -7.14 -16.43
C CYS A 279 13.12 -6.19 -16.96
N PRO A 280 14.37 -6.68 -17.16
CA PRO A 280 15.53 -5.85 -17.54
C PRO A 280 15.38 -5.09 -18.87
N ASN A 281 14.38 -5.47 -19.68
CA ASN A 281 14.09 -4.87 -20.97
C ASN A 281 13.21 -3.61 -20.88
N VAL A 282 12.62 -3.30 -19.72
CA VAL A 282 11.86 -2.06 -19.51
C VAL A 282 12.84 -0.89 -19.35
N LYS A 283 12.67 0.16 -20.15
CA LYS A 283 13.57 1.33 -20.16
C LYS A 283 13.45 2.12 -18.87
N ALA A 284 14.59 2.50 -18.28
CA ALA A 284 14.69 3.11 -16.95
C ALA A 284 14.14 4.55 -16.86
N ASP A 285 14.00 5.24 -17.98
CA ASP A 285 13.93 6.70 -17.98
C ASP A 285 12.63 7.26 -17.36
N TRP A 286 11.58 6.44 -17.20
CA TRP A 286 10.27 6.79 -16.65
C TRP A 286 9.56 5.55 -16.11
N ILE A 287 9.94 5.08 -14.91
CA ILE A 287 9.35 3.89 -14.29
C ILE A 287 8.80 4.25 -12.92
N GLU A 288 7.50 4.04 -12.75
CA GLU A 288 6.86 3.84 -11.47
C GLU A 288 6.49 2.37 -11.33
N ASN A 289 6.52 1.85 -10.11
CA ASN A 289 6.18 0.47 -9.84
C ASN A 289 5.22 0.32 -8.67
N ASP A 290 4.26 -0.58 -8.82
CA ASP A 290 3.25 -0.86 -7.81
C ASP A 290 3.05 -2.35 -7.62
N TRP A 291 2.64 -2.70 -6.41
CA TRP A 291 2.27 -4.05 -6.02
C TRP A 291 0.78 -4.26 -6.24
N ILE A 292 0.42 -5.23 -7.10
CA ILE A 292 -0.97 -5.65 -7.29
C ILE A 292 -1.13 -7.07 -6.77
N LEU A 293 -2.04 -7.22 -5.81
CA LEU A 293 -2.42 -8.47 -5.16
C LEU A 293 -3.85 -8.84 -5.59
N PRO A 294 -4.02 -9.52 -6.73
CA PRO A 294 -5.33 -9.93 -7.18
C PRO A 294 -5.85 -11.07 -6.27
N LEU A 295 -6.90 -10.80 -5.49
CA LEU A 295 -7.62 -11.84 -4.75
C LEU A 295 -8.88 -12.22 -5.52
N LEU A 296 -9.13 -13.52 -5.66
CA LEU A 296 -10.42 -14.01 -6.13
C LEU A 296 -11.46 -13.71 -5.04
N GLU A 297 -12.58 -13.11 -5.43
CA GLU A 297 -13.71 -12.98 -4.51
C GLU A 297 -14.18 -14.40 -4.13
N ASP A 298 -14.33 -14.66 -2.82
CA ASP A 298 -14.99 -15.88 -2.35
C ASP A 298 -16.41 -15.92 -2.95
N LYS A 299 -16.68 -16.95 -3.74
CA LYS A 299 -17.99 -17.16 -4.38
C LYS A 299 -19.08 -17.49 -3.37
#